data_AF-A0A6I9P8C2-F1
#
_entry.id   AF-A0A6I9P8C2-F1
#
_cell.length_a   1.000
_cell.length_b   1.000
_cell.length_c   1.000
_cell.angle_alpha   90.00
_cell.angle_beta   90.00
_cell.angle_gamma   90.00
#
_symmetry.space_group_name_H-M   'P 1'
#
loop_
_entity.id
_entity.type
_entity.pdbx_description
1 polymer ?
#
loop_
_entity_poly.entity_id
_entity_poly.type
_entity_poly.pdbx_seq_one_letter_code
_entity_poly.pdbx_strand_id
1 'polypeptide(L)'
;PGLHLPSAAAVKTHAVTWAANMVVQEALPTAYYDHDVNTLGVFSLQHSGRQQGRTDGVCFNTLVALVPDRVQRNQDGEKVESTGMLQPPPVENPRYLWHEVHKQTLREKLLEKIKNTSILPLHSMY
;
A
#
# COMPACT_ATOMS: atom_id res chain seq x y z
N PRO A 1 -21.65 1.72 -10.08
CA PRO A 1 -20.46 1.07 -9.48
C PRO A 1 -20.87 -0.20 -8.72
N GLY A 2 -20.54 -1.38 -9.25
CA GLY A 2 -20.85 -2.66 -8.59
C GLY A 2 -20.03 -2.84 -7.32
N LEU A 3 -20.60 -3.50 -6.31
CA LEU A 3 -19.90 -3.92 -5.10
C LEU A 3 -18.76 -4.87 -5.51
N HIS A 4 -17.52 -4.42 -5.37
CA HIS A 4 -16.34 -5.22 -5.65
C HIS A 4 -15.80 -5.82 -4.34
N LEU A 5 -15.46 -7.10 -4.36
CA LEU A 5 -14.92 -7.82 -3.21
C LEU A 5 -13.41 -7.53 -3.09
N PRO A 6 -12.88 -7.19 -1.90
CA PRO A 6 -11.47 -6.87 -1.73
C PRO A 6 -10.56 -7.99 -2.23
N SER A 7 -9.32 -7.65 -2.62
CA SER A 7 -8.28 -8.63 -2.95
C SER A 7 -8.15 -9.63 -1.81
N ALA A 8 -8.46 -10.89 -2.09
CA ALA A 8 -8.55 -11.93 -1.08
C ALA A 8 -7.17 -12.55 -0.82
N ALA A 9 -6.43 -11.99 0.14
CA ALA A 9 -5.25 -12.62 0.73
C ALA A 9 -5.68 -13.69 1.75
N ALA A 10 -6.39 -14.73 1.30
CA ALA A 10 -6.91 -15.78 2.18
C ALA A 10 -5.93 -16.95 2.29
N VAL A 11 -4.77 -16.76 2.94
CA VAL A 11 -3.93 -17.87 3.40
C VAL A 11 -3.31 -17.52 4.75
N LYS A 12 -3.41 -18.43 5.72
CA LYS A 12 -3.03 -18.29 7.14
C LYS A 12 -1.56 -17.92 7.43
N THR A 13 -0.75 -17.63 6.42
CA THR A 13 0.71 -17.55 6.52
C THR A 13 1.31 -16.22 6.09
N HIS A 14 0.52 -15.27 5.59
CA HIS A 14 1.05 -14.01 5.06
C HIS A 14 0.89 -12.85 6.04
N ALA A 15 2.00 -12.15 6.30
CA ALA A 15 2.01 -10.93 7.10
C ALA A 15 1.23 -9.80 6.39
N VAL A 16 0.78 -8.79 7.14
CA VAL A 16 0.09 -7.60 6.59
C VAL A 16 0.92 -6.89 5.51
N THR A 17 2.25 -6.99 5.59
CA THR A 17 3.17 -6.47 4.57
C THR A 17 3.01 -7.15 3.20
N TRP A 18 2.59 -8.41 3.17
CA TRP A 18 2.31 -9.14 1.93
C TRP A 18 1.03 -8.63 1.25
N ALA A 19 0.01 -8.27 2.04
CA ALA A 19 -1.21 -7.67 1.50
C ALA A 19 -0.93 -6.32 0.82
N ALA A 20 0.00 -5.52 1.35
CA ALA A 20 0.45 -4.28 0.71
C ALA A 20 1.09 -4.56 -0.66
N ASN A 21 1.97 -5.56 -0.74
CA ASN A 21 2.60 -5.96 -2.00
C ASN A 21 1.56 -6.43 -3.03
N MET A 22 0.59 -7.26 -2.62
CA MET A 22 -0.49 -7.70 -3.51
C MET A 22 -1.31 -6.53 -4.07
N VAL A 23 -1.70 -5.57 -3.22
CA VAL A 23 -2.48 -4.41 -3.67
C VAL A 23 -1.70 -3.58 -4.68
N VAL A 24 -0.41 -3.35 -4.44
CA VAL A 24 0.44 -2.60 -5.37
C VAL A 24 0.62 -3.38 -6.68
N GLN A 25 0.88 -4.68 -6.61
CA GLN A 25 1.02 -5.53 -7.79
C GLN A 25 -0.28 -5.59 -8.62
N GLU A 26 -1.44 -5.64 -7.97
CA GLU A 26 -2.73 -5.60 -8.65
C GLU A 26 -3.05 -4.22 -9.24
N ALA A 27 -2.62 -3.14 -8.61
CA ALA A 27 -2.88 -1.77 -9.04
C ALA A 27 -1.94 -1.29 -10.16
N LEU A 28 -0.68 -1.70 -10.09
CA LEU A 28 0.45 -1.20 -10.89
C LEU A 28 1.32 -2.36 -11.41
N PRO A 29 0.76 -3.36 -12.12
CA PRO A 29 1.48 -4.56 -12.50
C PRO A 29 2.74 -4.28 -13.33
N THR A 30 2.72 -3.27 -14.21
CA THR A 30 3.87 -2.93 -15.07
C THR A 30 5.00 -2.25 -14.28
N ALA A 31 4.66 -1.39 -13.31
CA ALA A 31 5.62 -0.65 -12.51
C ALA A 31 5.99 -1.32 -11.18
N TYR A 32 5.41 -2.48 -10.86
CA TYR A 32 5.57 -3.17 -9.57
C TYR A 32 7.04 -3.48 -9.27
N TYR A 33 7.79 -4.01 -10.24
CA TYR A 33 9.19 -4.37 -10.05
C TYR A 33 10.15 -3.18 -10.12
N ASP A 34 9.67 -2.00 -10.54
CA ASP A 34 10.45 -0.76 -10.51
C ASP A 34 10.42 -0.07 -9.13
N HIS A 35 9.65 -0.60 -8.17
CA HIS A 35 9.44 0.00 -6.86
C HIS A 35 9.58 -1.01 -5.73
N ASP A 36 10.28 -0.62 -4.67
CA ASP A 36 10.23 -1.30 -3.39
C ASP A 36 8.96 -0.88 -2.62
N VAL A 37 8.22 -1.87 -2.12
CA VAL A 37 6.95 -1.68 -1.40
C VAL A 37 7.20 -1.77 0.10
N ASN A 38 7.44 -0.63 0.73
CA ASN A 38 7.75 -0.57 2.14
C ASN A 38 6.50 -0.26 2.98
N THR A 39 6.07 -1.21 3.80
CA THR A 39 4.98 -1.00 4.76
C THR A 39 5.50 -0.28 6.00
N LEU A 40 5.11 0.98 6.17
CA LEU A 40 5.62 1.87 7.22
C LEU A 40 4.84 1.77 8.54
N GLY A 41 3.59 1.31 8.49
CA GLY A 41 2.80 1.08 9.70
C GLY A 41 1.31 0.90 9.44
N VAL A 42 0.59 0.58 10.51
CA VAL A 42 -0.87 0.44 10.53
C VAL A 42 -1.46 1.56 11.36
N PHE A 43 -2.40 2.32 10.80
CA PHE A 43 -2.90 3.56 11.41
C PHE A 43 -4.19 3.41 12.19
N SER A 44 -5.13 2.62 11.69
CA SER A 44 -6.44 2.52 12.31
C SER A 44 -7.15 1.24 11.91
N LEU A 45 -8.02 0.83 12.82
CA LEU A 45 -9.05 -0.17 12.62
C LEU A 45 -10.31 0.55 12.14
N GLN A 46 -10.88 0.11 11.02
CA GLN A 46 -12.17 0.60 10.56
C GLN A 46 -13.19 -0.53 10.62
N HIS A 47 -14.28 -0.28 11.33
CA HIS A 47 -15.49 -1.10 11.30
C HIS A 47 -16.67 -0.21 10.98
N SER A 48 -17.56 -0.70 10.13
CA SER A 48 -18.92 -0.21 10.04
C SER A 48 -19.80 -1.42 9.81
N GLY A 49 -19.93 -2.24 10.85
CA GLY A 49 -20.80 -3.41 10.81
C GLY A 49 -22.22 -2.96 10.52
N ARG A 50 -22.83 -3.43 9.43
CA ARG A 50 -24.18 -3.01 9.03
C ARG A 50 -25.27 -3.79 9.76
N GLN A 51 -24.95 -4.95 10.33
CA GLN A 51 -25.93 -5.83 10.97
C GLN A 51 -25.50 -6.26 12.39
N GLN A 52 -26.39 -6.05 13.36
CA GLN A 52 -26.25 -6.61 14.71
C GLN A 52 -26.18 -8.15 14.63
N GLY A 53 -25.16 -8.74 15.25
CA GLY A 53 -25.00 -10.20 15.35
C GLY A 53 -24.15 -10.86 14.27
N ARG A 54 -23.61 -10.11 13.29
CA ARG A 54 -22.59 -10.61 12.33
C ARG A 54 -21.30 -9.81 12.45
N THR A 55 -20.17 -10.52 12.47
CA THR A 55 -18.85 -9.90 12.42
C THR A 55 -18.46 -9.67 10.95
N ASP A 56 -18.55 -8.43 10.48
CA ASP A 56 -18.22 -8.03 9.09
C ASP A 56 -16.70 -7.97 8.81
N GLY A 57 -15.89 -8.58 9.68
CA GLY A 57 -14.43 -8.54 9.63
C GLY A 57 -13.84 -7.26 10.25
N VAL A 58 -12.51 -7.20 10.26
CA VAL A 58 -11.70 -6.09 10.76
C VAL A 58 -10.95 -5.50 9.58
N CYS A 59 -11.05 -4.18 9.34
CA CYS A 59 -10.26 -3.51 8.31
C CYS A 59 -9.13 -2.71 8.94
N PHE A 60 -7.91 -2.85 8.41
CA PHE A 60 -6.75 -2.06 8.81
C PHE A 60 -6.41 -1.07 7.70
N ASN A 61 -6.20 0.20 8.08
CA ASN A 61 -5.57 1.18 7.20
C ASN A 61 -4.06 1.12 7.37
N THR A 62 -3.34 0.95 6.26
CA THR A 62 -1.88 0.77 6.25
C THR A 62 -1.22 1.93 5.52
N LEU A 63 -0.08 2.41 6.02
CA LEU A 63 0.80 3.31 5.31
C LEU A 63 1.85 2.52 4.54
N VAL A 64 1.93 2.76 3.25
CA VAL A 64 2.90 2.11 2.36
C VAL A 64 3.64 3.19 1.58
N ALA A 65 4.96 3.07 1.50
CA ALA A 65 5.79 3.88 0.62
C ALA A 65 6.21 3.04 -0.60
N LEU A 66 6.01 3.61 -1.78
CA LEU A 66 6.57 3.10 -3.03
C LEU A 66 7.87 3.85 -3.28
N VAL A 67 8.99 3.16 -3.11
CA VAL A 67 10.33 3.75 -3.29
C VAL A 67 10.89 3.24 -4.61
N PRO A 68 11.20 4.11 -5.59
CA PRO A 68 11.81 3.67 -6.83
C PRO A 68 13.07 2.85 -6.54
N ASP A 69 13.18 1.66 -7.15
CA ASP A 69 14.41 0.88 -7.05
C ASP A 69 15.54 1.67 -7.73
N ARG A 70 16.64 1.85 -7.01
CA ARG A 70 17.71 2.81 -7.35
C ARG A 70 18.56 2.34 -8.54
N VAL A 71 18.25 1.20 -9.12
CA VAL A 71 19.06 0.54 -10.14
C VAL A 71 18.19 0.14 -11.33
N GLN A 72 17.58 1.11 -12.00
CA GLN A 72 17.27 0.90 -13.41
C GLN A 72 18.59 0.83 -14.17
N ARG A 73 18.80 -0.27 -14.90
CA ARG A 73 19.91 -0.41 -15.84
C ARG A 73 19.38 -0.39 -17.26
N ASN A 74 20.04 0.34 -18.14
CA ASN A 74 19.71 0.29 -19.57
C ASN A 74 20.12 -1.07 -20.16
N GLN A 75 19.85 -1.27 -21.45
CA GLN A 75 20.21 -2.50 -22.16
C GLN A 75 21.73 -2.76 -22.16
N ASP A 76 22.54 -1.72 -21.96
CA ASP A 76 24.00 -1.77 -21.86
C ASP A 76 24.50 -1.98 -20.41
N GLY A 77 23.59 -2.15 -19.45
CA GLY A 77 23.92 -2.41 -18.05
C GLY A 77 24.34 -1.17 -17.25
N GLU A 78 24.26 0.03 -17.84
CA GLU A 78 24.59 1.30 -17.19
C GLU A 78 23.45 1.75 -16.29
N LYS A 79 23.80 2.37 -15.15
CA LYS A 79 22.84 2.91 -14.21
C LYS A 79 22.09 4.10 -14.84
N VAL A 80 20.80 3.92 -15.07
CA VAL A 80 19.90 5.00 -15.45
C VAL A 80 19.56 5.78 -14.18
N GLU A 81 19.89 7.07 -14.18
CA GLU A 81 19.40 7.99 -13.16
C GLU A 81 17.88 8.03 -13.28
N SER A 82 17.18 7.48 -12.28
CA SER A 82 15.74 7.57 -12.17
C SER A 82 15.38 9.05 -12.09
N THR A 83 14.83 9.58 -13.19
CA THR A 83 14.32 10.95 -13.24
C THR A 83 13.22 11.02 -12.20
N GLY A 84 13.48 11.74 -11.10
CA GLY A 84 12.61 11.78 -9.94
C GLY A 84 11.16 11.90 -10.36
N MET A 85 10.41 10.82 -10.20
CA MET A 85 9.01 10.78 -10.61
C MET A 85 8.26 11.77 -9.73
N LEU A 86 8.03 12.99 -10.26
CA LEU A 86 7.23 14.05 -9.64
C LEU A 86 5.77 13.62 -9.46
N GLN A 87 5.36 12.53 -10.13
CA GLN A 87 4.01 12.00 -10.13
C GLN A 87 4.04 10.49 -9.90
N PRO A 88 3.05 9.92 -9.16
CA PRO A 88 2.98 8.48 -8.96
C PRO A 88 2.74 7.76 -10.31
N PRO A 89 3.16 6.49 -10.44
CA PRO A 89 2.89 5.70 -11.64
C PRO A 89 1.37 5.58 -11.89
N PRO A 90 0.94 5.52 -13.16
CA PRO A 90 -0.47 5.41 -13.51
C PRO A 90 -1.05 4.08 -13.01
N VAL A 91 -2.21 4.13 -12.37
CA VAL A 91 -2.94 2.93 -11.96
C VAL A 91 -3.54 2.26 -13.19
N GLU A 92 -3.21 0.98 -13.39
CA GLU A 92 -3.66 0.19 -14.55
C GLU A 92 -4.97 -0.55 -14.25
N ASN A 93 -5.23 -0.84 -12.97
CA ASN A 93 -6.41 -1.56 -12.55
C ASN A 93 -7.50 -0.58 -12.06
N PRO A 94 -8.67 -0.51 -12.72
CA PRO A 94 -9.69 0.50 -12.47
C PRO A 94 -10.35 0.38 -11.08
N ARG A 95 -10.02 -0.67 -10.31
CA ARG A 95 -10.43 -0.83 -8.91
C ARG A 95 -9.72 0.13 -7.96
N TYR A 96 -8.55 0.63 -8.36
CA TYR A 96 -7.73 1.50 -7.55
C TYR A 96 -7.65 2.89 -8.17
N LEU A 97 -7.47 3.89 -7.33
CA LEU A 97 -7.37 5.30 -7.72
C LEU A 97 -6.37 5.99 -6.81
N TRP A 98 -5.55 6.85 -7.41
CA TRP A 98 -4.75 7.79 -6.63
C TRP A 98 -5.62 8.94 -6.14
N HIS A 99 -5.49 9.27 -4.87
CA HIS A 99 -6.09 10.46 -4.28
C HIS A 99 -5.00 11.33 -3.68
N GLU A 100 -4.90 12.57 -4.15
CA GLU A 100 -3.98 13.55 -3.59
C GLU A 100 -4.47 14.02 -2.22
N VAL A 101 -3.57 14.05 -1.24
CA VAL A 101 -3.86 14.56 0.10
C VAL A 101 -3.74 16.09 0.09
N HIS A 102 -4.83 16.80 -0.20
CA HIS A 102 -4.85 18.26 -0.22
C HIS A 102 -4.79 18.92 1.17
N LYS A 103 -5.27 18.24 2.21
CA LYS A 103 -5.28 18.78 3.57
C LYS A 103 -3.85 18.82 4.13
N GLN A 104 -3.25 20.01 4.19
CA GLN A 104 -1.86 20.21 4.63
C GLN A 104 -1.56 19.56 5.99
N THR A 105 -2.43 19.77 6.99
CA THR A 105 -2.25 19.18 8.33
C THR A 105 -2.27 17.65 8.33
N LEU A 106 -3.00 17.03 7.38
CA LEU A 106 -2.98 15.57 7.21
C LEU A 106 -1.68 15.14 6.52
N ARG A 107 -1.25 15.86 5.49
CA ARG A 107 0.02 15.62 4.80
C ARG A 107 1.21 15.68 5.76
N GLU A 108 1.29 16.70 6.60
CA GLU A 108 2.35 16.85 7.61
C GLU A 108 2.35 15.70 8.61
N LYS A 109 1.18 15.30 9.12
CA LYS A 109 1.04 14.13 10.00
C LYS A 109 1.47 12.82 9.34
N LEU A 110 1.15 12.64 8.06
CA LEU A 110 1.59 11.46 7.31
C LEU A 110 3.12 11.47 7.15
N LEU A 111 3.71 12.61 6.78
CA LEU A 111 5.16 12.77 6.67
C LEU A 111 5.91 12.54 7.98
N GLU A 112 5.36 12.99 9.11
CA GLU A 112 5.90 12.70 10.43
C GLU A 112 5.83 11.20 10.75
N LYS A 113 4.71 10.55 10.44
CA LYS A 113 4.52 9.11 10.65
C LYS A 113 5.41 8.26 9.75
N ILE A 114 5.78 8.73 8.57
CA ILE A 114 6.79 8.06 7.72
C ILE A 114 8.14 7.97 8.45
N LYS A 115 8.51 8.98 9.24
CA LYS A 115 9.76 8.98 10.03
C LYS A 115 9.69 8.07 11.25
N ASN A 116 8.48 7.86 11.78
CA ASN A 116 8.21 7.09 12.98
C ASN A 116 7.53 5.76 12.61
N THR A 117 8.33 4.76 12.22
CA THR A 117 7.81 3.41 11.91
C THR A 117 7.02 2.88 13.10
N SER A 118 5.70 2.82 12.93
CA SER A 118 4.77 2.32 13.92
C SER A 118 4.28 0.96 13.43
N ILE A 119 5.12 -0.06 13.56
CA ILE A 119 4.69 -1.43 13.33
C ILE A 119 3.96 -1.86 14.59
N LEU A 120 2.62 -1.90 14.54
CA LEU A 120 1.88 -2.65 15.54
C LEU A 120 2.23 -4.12 15.32
N PRO A 121 2.86 -4.81 16.29
CA PRO A 121 3.05 -6.25 16.17
C PRO A 121 1.66 -6.89 16.18
N LEU A 122 1.20 -7.32 15.01
CA LEU A 122 0.08 -8.25 14.91
C LEU A 122 0.64 -9.63 15.23
N HIS A 123 0.85 -9.88 16.52
CA HIS A 123 1.12 -11.22 17.02
C HIS A 123 -0.15 -12.05 16.82
N SER A 124 -0.21 -12.81 15.72
CA SER A 124 -1.20 -13.85 15.54
C SER A 124 -0.73 -15.06 16.32
N MET A 125 -1.12 -15.16 17.60
CA MET A 125 -1.01 -16.40 18.35
C MET A 125 -2.07 -17.36 17.79
N TYR A 126 -1.68 -18.25 16.87
CA TYR A 126 -2.16 -19.63 16.73
C TYR A 126 -1.39 -20.36 15.62
#